data_AF-A0A915M1Z1-F1
#
_entry.id   AF-A0A915M1Z1-F1
#
_cell.length_a   1.000
_cell.length_b   1.000
_cell.length_c   1.000
_cell.angle_alpha   90.00
_cell.angle_beta   90.00
_cell.angle_gamma   90.00
#
_symmetry.space_group_name_H-M   'P 1'
#
loop_
_entity.id
_entity.type
_entity.pdbx_description
1 polymer ?
#
loop_
_entity_poly.entity_id
_entity_poly.type
_entity_poly.pdbx_seq_one_letter_code
_entity_poly.pdbx_strand_id
1 'polypeptide(L)'
;MNDNDKNRPRPVLKEGEWACVDAKCAFINGEKRNTCQKCGKAKPRAKQRVGKEIGKEAAEKSKGLFAAEDWVCSKCGNVNWARRHMCNICNAPKLADLEVRTGYGGGYMDREDVSS
;
A
#
# COMPACT_ATOMS: atom_id res chain seq x y z
N MET A 1 26.53 31.42 -1.88
CA MET A 1 25.77 30.18 -1.64
C MET A 1 26.26 29.16 -2.64
N ASN A 2 26.84 28.02 -2.22
CA ASN A 2 27.43 27.05 -3.15
C ASN A 2 26.45 25.92 -3.47
N ASP A 3 26.05 25.84 -4.74
CA ASP A 3 25.18 24.84 -5.37
C ASP A 3 25.82 23.44 -5.47
N ASN A 4 26.27 22.85 -4.35
CA ASN A 4 26.85 21.49 -4.32
C ASN A 4 26.11 20.49 -3.41
N ASP A 5 24.95 20.87 -2.85
CA ASP A 5 24.19 19.99 -1.95
C ASP A 5 23.24 19.02 -2.70
N LYS A 6 23.08 19.16 -4.03
CA LYS A 6 22.19 18.31 -4.83
C LYS A 6 22.76 16.95 -5.22
N ASN A 7 24.03 16.66 -4.88
CA ASN A 7 24.68 15.39 -5.22
C ASN A 7 25.31 14.70 -4.00
N ARG A 8 24.56 14.63 -2.88
CA ARG A 8 24.88 13.68 -1.82
C ARG A 8 23.99 12.44 -2.02
N PRO A 9 24.55 11.24 -2.23
CA PRO A 9 23.73 10.03 -2.27
C PRO A 9 22.97 9.92 -0.95
N ARG A 10 21.64 9.79 -1.03
CA ARG A 10 20.82 9.54 0.16
C ARG A 10 21.38 8.28 0.81
N PRO A 11 21.67 8.27 2.12
CA PRO A 11 22.14 7.09 2.81
C PRO A 11 21.17 5.94 2.52
N VAL A 12 21.67 4.88 1.88
CA VAL A 12 20.90 3.67 1.65
C VAL A 12 20.62 3.07 3.02
N LEU A 13 19.36 3.14 3.45
CA LEU A 13 18.93 2.56 4.72
C LEU A 13 19.13 1.04 4.65
N LYS A 14 19.73 0.47 5.69
CA LYS A 14 19.78 -1.00 5.82
C LYS A 14 18.41 -1.52 6.19
N GLU A 15 18.21 -2.81 6.00
CA GLU A 15 17.01 -3.51 6.43
C GLU A 15 16.78 -3.27 7.93
N GLY A 16 15.59 -2.80 8.29
CA GLY A 16 15.27 -2.44 9.67
C GLY A 16 15.76 -1.05 10.11
N GLU A 17 16.26 -0.17 9.24
CA GLU A 17 16.59 1.21 9.62
C GLU A 17 15.59 2.23 9.05
N TRP A 18 15.33 3.31 9.78
CA TRP A 18 14.45 4.39 9.32
C TRP A 18 15.06 5.78 9.54
N ALA A 19 15.07 6.59 8.48
CA ALA A 19 15.46 7.99 8.56
C ALA A 19 14.33 8.86 9.12
N CYS A 20 14.69 9.83 9.96
CA CYS A 20 13.75 10.85 10.42
C CYS A 20 13.09 11.57 9.24
N VAL A 21 11.78 11.79 9.33
CA VAL A 21 10.98 12.52 8.32
C VAL A 21 11.39 13.97 8.13
N ASP A 22 12.03 14.54 9.15
CA ASP A 22 12.46 15.92 9.10
C ASP A 22 13.77 15.99 8.33
N ALA A 23 13.75 16.67 7.18
CA ALA A 23 14.91 16.80 6.30
C ALA A 23 16.10 17.50 6.98
N LYS A 24 15.85 18.36 7.97
CA LYS A 24 16.92 19.01 8.76
C LYS A 24 17.51 18.04 9.81
N CYS A 25 16.74 17.04 10.24
CA CYS A 25 17.20 16.01 11.16
C CYS A 25 17.87 14.84 10.44
N ALA A 26 17.15 14.21 9.51
CA ALA A 26 17.53 13.04 8.70
C ALA A 26 18.23 11.90 9.46
N PHE A 27 18.10 11.86 10.78
CA PHE A 27 18.83 10.93 11.63
C PHE A 27 18.30 9.51 11.40
N ILE A 28 19.21 8.56 11.18
CA ILE A 28 18.88 7.15 10.98
C ILE A 28 18.66 6.50 12.35
N ASN A 29 17.50 5.89 12.52
CA ASN A 29 17.09 5.22 13.75
C ASN A 29 16.93 3.73 13.48
N GLY A 30 17.13 2.90 14.50
CA GLY A 30 16.86 1.47 14.41
C GLY A 30 15.36 1.16 14.39
N GLU A 31 15.00 0.00 13.82
CA GLU A 31 13.62 -0.45 13.57
C GLU A 31 12.73 -0.37 14.79
N LYS A 32 13.31 -0.80 15.93
CA LYS A 32 12.64 -0.94 17.23
C LYS A 32 12.23 0.40 17.82
N ARG A 33 12.81 1.52 17.36
CA ARG A 33 12.48 2.85 17.86
C ARG A 33 11.24 3.39 17.16
N ASN A 34 10.24 3.75 17.95
CA ASN A 34 9.03 4.44 17.47
C ASN A 34 9.15 5.96 17.46
N THR A 35 10.28 6.51 17.90
CA THR A 35 10.59 7.95 17.93
C THR A 35 12.03 8.20 17.53
N CYS A 36 12.28 9.36 16.94
CA CYS A 36 13.60 9.75 16.46
C CYS A 36 14.48 10.06 17.67
N GLN A 37 15.64 9.42 17.76
CA GLN A 37 16.56 9.62 18.87
C GLN A 37 17.07 11.07 18.97
N LYS A 38 17.15 11.79 17.84
CA LYS A 38 17.72 13.14 17.80
C LYS A 38 16.69 14.26 18.05
N CYS A 39 15.47 14.12 17.53
CA CYS A 39 14.47 15.19 17.59
C CYS A 39 13.12 14.76 18.20
N GLY A 40 12.98 13.51 18.65
CA GLY A 40 11.77 12.98 19.27
C GLY A 40 10.60 12.73 18.31
N LYS A 41 10.68 13.15 17.04
CA LYS A 41 9.61 12.95 16.05
C LYS A 41 9.28 11.47 15.89
N ALA A 42 8.00 11.15 15.85
CA ALA A 42 7.54 9.77 15.69
C ALA A 42 8.15 9.13 14.44
N LYS A 43 8.42 7.82 14.54
CA LYS A 43 8.74 6.98 13.39
C LYS A 43 7.67 7.22 12.33
N PRO A 44 8.02 7.56 11.08
CA PRO A 44 7.05 7.59 10.02
C PRO A 44 6.40 6.22 10.01
N ARG A 45 5.10 6.18 10.33
CA ARG A 45 4.29 5.02 10.01
C ARG A 45 4.54 4.76 8.53
N ALA A 46 5.15 3.62 8.19
CA ALA A 46 5.25 3.17 6.82
C ALA A 46 3.86 3.33 6.23
N LYS A 47 3.72 4.31 5.32
CA LYS A 47 2.46 4.91 4.84
C LYS A 47 1.32 3.92 5.03
N GLN A 48 0.55 4.03 6.12
CA GLN A 48 -0.62 3.17 6.32
C GLN A 48 -1.64 3.62 5.26
N ARG A 49 -1.64 2.99 4.10
CA ARG A 49 -2.32 1.73 3.77
C ARG A 49 -3.83 1.90 3.90
N VAL A 50 -4.41 2.57 2.91
CA VAL A 50 -5.86 2.71 2.75
C VAL A 50 -6.32 1.55 1.87
N GLY A 51 -6.79 0.49 2.50
CA GLY A 51 -7.09 -0.80 1.87
C GLY A 51 -6.33 -1.91 2.55
N LYS A 52 -6.99 -2.60 3.50
CA LYS A 52 -6.50 -3.87 4.03
C LYS A 52 -7.21 -4.97 3.23
N GLU A 53 -6.43 -5.83 2.60
CA GLU A 53 -6.96 -7.06 2.01
C GLU A 53 -7.62 -7.89 3.11
N ILE A 54 -8.75 -8.51 2.78
CA ILE A 54 -9.49 -9.35 3.72
C ILE A 54 -8.61 -10.53 4.16
N GLY A 55 -7.87 -11.12 3.23
CA GLY A 55 -6.98 -12.24 3.47
C GLY A 55 -7.71 -13.59 3.51
N LYS A 56 -6.96 -14.67 3.28
CA LYS A 56 -7.50 -16.02 3.08
C LYS A 56 -8.33 -16.52 4.26
N GLU A 57 -7.86 -16.27 5.48
CA GLU A 57 -8.53 -16.74 6.70
C GLU A 57 -9.92 -16.08 6.89
N ALA A 58 -10.03 -14.78 6.61
CA ALA A 58 -11.31 -14.08 6.69
C ALA A 58 -12.22 -14.40 5.49
N ALA A 59 -11.65 -14.68 4.32
CA ALA A 59 -12.39 -15.17 3.16
C ALA A 59 -13.01 -16.55 3.41
N GLU A 60 -12.27 -17.50 4.00
CA GLU A 60 -12.80 -18.82 4.37
C GLU A 60 -13.91 -18.71 5.43
N LYS A 61 -13.72 -17.85 6.44
CA LYS A 61 -14.75 -17.58 7.46
C LYS A 61 -16.03 -16.96 6.88
N SER A 62 -15.91 -16.26 5.75
CA SER A 62 -17.04 -15.67 5.04
C SER A 62 -17.89 -16.68 4.26
N LYS A 63 -17.51 -17.98 4.23
CA LYS A 63 -18.21 -19.04 3.48
C LYS A 63 -18.43 -18.67 1.99
N GLY A 64 -17.46 -18.02 1.38
CA GLY A 64 -17.50 -17.62 -0.04
C GLY A 64 -18.18 -16.29 -0.32
N LEU A 65 -18.55 -15.51 0.71
CA LEU A 65 -19.10 -14.16 0.52
C LEU A 65 -18.05 -13.14 0.07
N PHE A 66 -16.78 -13.33 0.44
CA PHE A 66 -15.66 -12.46 0.09
C PHE A 66 -14.42 -13.26 -0.33
N ALA A 67 -13.67 -12.74 -1.29
CA ALA A 67 -12.37 -13.28 -1.70
C ALA A 67 -11.24 -12.74 -0.80
N ALA A 68 -10.11 -13.45 -0.77
CA ALA A 68 -8.95 -13.02 0.01
C ALA A 68 -8.36 -11.70 -0.51
N GLU A 69 -8.45 -11.52 -1.82
CA GLU A 69 -7.97 -10.40 -2.63
C GLU A 69 -8.93 -9.19 -2.61
N ASP A 70 -10.15 -9.37 -2.07
CA ASP A 70 -11.06 -8.27 -1.83
C ASP A 70 -10.52 -7.34 -0.74
N TRP A 71 -10.84 -6.06 -0.85
CA TRP A 71 -10.23 -5.04 -0.01
C TRP A 71 -11.25 -4.20 0.73
N VAL A 72 -11.01 -4.02 2.03
CA VAL A 72 -11.83 -3.19 2.89
C VAL A 72 -11.35 -1.75 2.80
N CYS A 73 -12.24 -0.85 2.42
CA CYS A 73 -11.96 0.57 2.38
C CYS A 73 -11.70 1.11 3.79
N SER A 74 -10.49 1.61 4.06
CA SER A 74 -10.17 2.16 5.38
C SER A 74 -10.84 3.51 5.69
N LYS A 75 -11.49 4.14 4.70
CA LYS A 75 -12.25 5.39 4.88
C LYS A 75 -13.68 5.16 5.33
N CYS A 76 -14.37 4.17 4.76
CA CYS A 76 -15.81 3.96 4.97
C CYS A 76 -16.18 2.53 5.39
N GLY A 77 -15.21 1.61 5.50
CA GLY A 77 -15.44 0.22 5.88
C GLY A 77 -16.02 -0.65 4.77
N ASN A 78 -16.37 -0.09 3.59
CA ASN A 78 -16.95 -0.88 2.51
C ASN A 78 -15.96 -1.89 1.92
N VAL A 79 -16.41 -3.13 1.72
CA VAL A 79 -15.66 -4.16 0.99
C VAL A 79 -15.79 -3.92 -0.52
N ASN A 80 -14.68 -3.95 -1.23
CA ASN A 80 -14.65 -3.76 -2.68
C ASN A 80 -13.95 -4.94 -3.33
N TRP A 81 -14.42 -5.31 -4.52
CA TRP A 81 -13.81 -6.37 -5.30
C TRP A 81 -12.34 -6.10 -5.60
N ALA A 82 -11.52 -7.15 -5.58
CA ALA A 82 -10.09 -7.09 -5.86
C ALA A 82 -9.73 -6.26 -7.10
N ARG A 83 -10.48 -6.41 -8.20
CA ARG A 83 -10.27 -5.67 -9.46
C ARG A 83 -10.50 -4.15 -9.40
N ARG A 84 -11.13 -3.63 -8.34
CA ARG A 84 -11.45 -2.20 -8.26
C ARG A 84 -10.30 -1.40 -7.69
N HIS A 85 -9.83 -0.40 -8.44
CA HIS A 85 -8.83 0.56 -7.98
C HIS A 85 -9.39 1.69 -7.11
N MET A 86 -10.72 1.80 -6.98
CA MET A 86 -11.38 2.83 -6.18
C MET A 86 -12.57 2.24 -5.42
N CYS A 87 -12.85 2.81 -4.24
CA CYS A 87 -13.97 2.39 -3.41
C CYS A 87 -15.29 2.75 -4.07
N ASN A 88 -16.22 1.81 -4.15
CA ASN A 88 -17.52 2.02 -4.79
C ASN A 88 -18.45 2.97 -4.03
N ILE A 89 -18.14 3.27 -2.77
CA ILE A 89 -18.97 4.15 -1.92
C ILE A 89 -18.38 5.55 -1.84
N CYS A 90 -17.09 5.66 -1.52
CA CYS A 90 -16.45 6.95 -1.24
C CYS A 90 -15.37 7.36 -2.25
N ASN A 91 -15.17 6.57 -3.31
CA ASN A 91 -14.14 6.78 -4.34
C ASN A 91 -12.70 6.87 -3.81
N ALA A 92 -12.46 6.46 -2.56
CA ALA A 92 -11.10 6.39 -2.02
C ALA A 92 -10.26 5.37 -2.83
N PRO A 93 -9.01 5.68 -3.19
CA PRO A 93 -8.17 4.80 -4.01
C PRO A 93 -7.78 3.52 -3.25
N LYS A 94 -7.72 2.40 -3.98
CA LYS A 94 -7.11 1.13 -3.57
C LYS A 94 -5.60 1.30 -3.62
N LEU A 95 -4.91 1.03 -2.53
CA LEU A 95 -3.45 1.24 -2.40
C LEU A 95 -2.57 0.23 -3.20
N ALA A 96 -3.14 -0.55 -4.13
CA ALA A 96 -2.45 -1.60 -4.87
C ALA A 96 -2.03 -1.16 -6.29
N ASP A 97 -1.23 -0.10 -6.40
CA ASP A 97 -0.41 0.12 -7.61
C ASP A 97 1.07 0.04 -7.21
N LEU A 98 1.45 -1.15 -6.72
CA LEU A 98 2.81 -1.69 -6.75
C LEU A 98 2.71 -3.20 -7.03
N GLU A 99 1.73 -3.64 -7.82
CA GLU A 99 1.90 -4.88 -8.54
C GLU A 99 2.67 -4.55 -9.80
N VAL A 100 3.94 -4.94 -9.80
CA VAL A 100 4.75 -5.11 -11.00
C VAL A 100 3.84 -5.75 -12.04
N ARG A 101 3.57 -4.98 -13.10
CA ARG A 101 2.90 -5.45 -14.31
C ARG A 101 3.80 -6.48 -14.98
N THR A 102 3.91 -7.68 -14.42
CA THR A 102 4.36 -8.86 -15.18
C THR A 102 3.17 -9.20 -16.07
N GLY A 103 3.14 -8.56 -17.24
CA GLY A 103 2.12 -8.78 -18.24
C GLY A 103 2.05 -10.26 -18.61
N TYR A 104 0.99 -10.92 -18.19
CA TYR A 104 0.33 -11.96 -18.96
C TYR A 104 -1.15 -11.59 -19.00
N GLY A 105 -1.48 -10.78 -20.01
CA GLY A 105 -2.86 -10.43 -20.33
C GLY A 105 -3.64 -11.65 -20.82
N GLY A 106 -4.95 -11.60 -20.62
CA GLY A 106 -5.90 -12.60 -21.12
C GLY A 106 -7.30 -12.29 -20.62
N GLY A 107 -7.90 -11.23 -21.16
CA GLY A 107 -9.30 -10.89 -20.91
C GLY A 107 -10.26 -11.73 -21.76
N TYR A 108 -11.47 -11.86 -21.22
CA TYR A 108 -12.77 -11.91 -21.90
C TYR A 108 -13.03 -12.97 -22.98
N MET A 109 -13.92 -13.90 -22.65
CA MET A 109 -15.02 -14.28 -23.53
C MET A 109 -16.27 -14.55 -22.69
N ASP A 110 -17.09 -13.50 -22.51
CA ASP A 110 -18.47 -13.64 -22.09
C ASP A 110 -19.29 -14.29 -23.22
N ARG A 111 -19.98 -15.35 -22.83
CA ARG A 111 -21.27 -15.89 -23.28
C ARG A 111 -21.97 -15.33 -24.54
N GLU A 112 -22.45 -16.32 -25.31
CA GLU A 112 -23.76 -16.43 -26.02
C GLU A 112 -23.86 -15.87 -27.45
N ASP A 113 -23.91 -16.78 -28.42
CA ASP A 113 -24.80 -16.64 -29.58
C ASP A 113 -25.77 -17.84 -29.56
N VAL A 114 -27.02 -17.58 -29.16
CA VAL A 114 -28.14 -18.49 -29.43
C VAL A 114 -28.76 -18.03 -30.76
N SER A 115 -28.50 -18.79 -31.82
CA SER A 115 -29.21 -18.65 -33.08
C SER A 115 -29.39 -20.02 -33.71
N SER A 116 -30.61 -20.55 -33.61
CA SER A 116 -31.30 -21.34 -34.64
C SER A 116 -32.77 -21.42 -34.31
#